data_AF-A0A6N9B4Y7-F1
#
_entry.id   AF-A0A6N9B4Y7-F1
#
_cell.length_a   1.000
_cell.length_b   1.000
_cell.length_c   1.000
_cell.angle_alpha   90.00
_cell.angle_beta   90.00
_cell.angle_gamma   90.00
#
_symmetry.space_group_name_H-M   'P 1'
#
loop_
_entity.id
_entity.type
_entity.pdbx_description
1 polymer ?
#
loop_
_entity_poly.entity_id
_entity_poly.type
_entity_poly.pdbx_seq_one_letter_code
_entity_poly.pdbx_strand_id
1 'polypeptide(L)'
;MTYNPTGANRLLLRGSLYQYEVDGTITAHDAQTVLDSCHVEDIDAFCGFIEHRDNSTISLFTDTLFNIGTIETTGTDIGLSFDRNSPSLGQFTWTFDVTHVRSFEEILRML
;
A
#
# COMPACT_ATOMS: atom_id res chain seq x y z
N MET A 1 17.50 15.81 -3.69
CA MET A 1 18.67 16.62 -4.14
C MET A 1 18.35 17.13 -5.54
N THR A 2 18.25 18.44 -5.74
CA THR A 2 17.79 19.06 -6.99
C THR A 2 18.97 19.71 -7.69
N TYR A 3 19.32 19.25 -8.90
CA TYR A 3 20.35 19.85 -9.75
C TYR A 3 19.69 20.68 -10.85
N ASN A 4 20.13 21.94 -11.05
CA ASN A 4 19.57 22.87 -12.03
C ASN A 4 20.68 23.53 -12.86
N PRO A 5 21.02 22.99 -14.05
CA PRO A 5 21.99 23.62 -14.94
C PRO A 5 21.34 24.78 -15.71
N THR A 6 21.87 26.00 -15.56
CA THR A 6 21.36 27.18 -16.27
C THR A 6 21.87 27.24 -17.71
N GLY A 7 20.96 27.04 -18.67
CA GLY A 7 21.19 27.35 -20.09
C GLY A 7 20.15 26.73 -21.03
N ALA A 8 19.04 27.43 -21.28
CA ALA A 8 17.94 27.16 -22.24
C ALA A 8 17.20 25.81 -22.16
N ASN A 9 17.85 24.77 -21.62
CA ASN A 9 17.32 23.46 -21.34
C ASN A 9 17.51 23.18 -19.86
N ARG A 10 16.45 22.74 -19.18
CA ARG A 10 16.49 22.43 -17.75
C ARG A 10 16.25 20.94 -17.57
N LEU A 11 17.16 20.28 -16.86
CA LEU A 11 17.01 18.89 -16.46
C LEU A 11 16.75 18.85 -14.96
N LEU A 12 15.64 18.26 -14.54
CA LEU A 12 15.27 18.05 -13.16
C LEU A 12 15.16 16.56 -12.88
N LEU A 13 15.94 16.07 -11.92
CA LEU A 13 15.85 14.71 -11.39
C LEU A 13 15.27 14.75 -9.98
N ARG A 14 14.34 13.85 -9.70
CA ARG A 14 13.66 13.64 -8.43
C ARG A 14 13.78 12.17 -8.07
N GLY A 15 14.02 11.89 -6.79
CA GLY A 15 14.14 10.53 -6.29
C GLY A 15 13.78 10.49 -4.82
N SER A 16 12.93 9.56 -4.45
CA SER A 16 12.49 9.31 -3.08
C SER A 16 12.53 7.82 -2.80
N LEU A 17 13.11 7.45 -1.66
CA LEU A 17 12.94 6.13 -1.06
C LEU A 17 11.93 6.29 0.07
N TYR A 18 10.98 5.37 0.17
CA TYR A 18 9.97 5.41 1.22
C TYR A 18 9.84 4.07 1.94
N GLN A 19 9.50 4.17 3.21
CA GLN A 19 9.00 3.10 4.06
C GLN A 19 7.83 3.70 4.83
N TYR A 20 6.67 3.06 4.74
CA TYR A 20 5.47 3.44 5.46
C TYR A 20 4.97 2.26 6.27
N GLU A 21 4.54 2.55 7.48
CA GLU A 21 3.85 1.65 8.39
C GLU A 21 2.55 2.34 8.74
N VAL A 22 1.43 1.69 8.42
CA VAL A 22 0.09 2.20 8.71
C VAL A 22 -0.56 1.23 9.67
N ASP A 23 -0.70 1.66 10.92
CA ASP A 23 -1.42 0.93 11.94
C ASP A 23 -2.91 1.22 11.90
N GLY A 24 -3.68 0.21 12.30
CA GLY A 24 -5.13 0.35 12.39
C GLY A 24 -5.78 0.50 11.01
N THR A 25 -5.34 -0.32 10.06
CA THR A 25 -6.00 -0.41 8.75
C THR A 25 -7.28 -1.24 8.86
N ILE A 26 -8.34 -0.74 8.21
CA ILE A 26 -9.59 -1.49 8.03
C ILE A 26 -9.44 -2.30 6.75
N THR A 27 -9.19 -3.60 6.89
CA THR A 27 -8.98 -4.54 5.79
C THR A 27 -10.09 -5.57 5.73
N ALA A 28 -10.47 -5.94 4.51
CA ALA A 28 -11.42 -7.02 4.27
C ALA A 28 -10.66 -8.34 4.30
N HIS A 29 -10.95 -9.19 5.29
CA HIS A 29 -10.38 -10.53 5.37
C HIS A 29 -11.39 -11.57 4.90
N ASP A 30 -10.92 -12.59 4.20
CA ASP A 30 -11.79 -13.68 3.80
C ASP A 30 -12.18 -14.57 5.00
N ALA A 31 -13.22 -15.37 4.81
CA ALA A 31 -13.73 -16.27 5.84
C ALA A 31 -12.72 -17.32 6.30
N GLN A 32 -11.79 -17.75 5.44
CA GLN A 32 -10.75 -18.71 5.81
C GLN A 32 -9.74 -18.07 6.76
N THR A 33 -9.34 -16.82 6.47
CA THR A 33 -8.48 -16.04 7.36
C THR A 33 -9.11 -15.87 8.74
N VAL A 34 -10.41 -15.56 8.82
CA VAL A 34 -11.14 -15.46 10.10
C VAL A 34 -11.17 -16.80 10.85
N LEU A 35 -11.44 -17.89 10.13
CA LEU A 35 -11.48 -19.23 10.71
C LEU A 35 -10.11 -19.67 11.22
N ASP A 36 -9.05 -19.47 10.42
CA ASP A 36 -7.68 -19.83 10.78
C ASP A 36 -7.19 -18.98 11.95
N SER A 37 -7.50 -17.69 11.98
CA SER A 37 -7.17 -16.82 13.12
C SER A 37 -7.83 -17.32 14.41
N CYS A 38 -9.09 -17.75 14.36
CA CYS A 38 -9.80 -18.30 15.53
C CYS A 38 -9.29 -19.68 15.95
N HIS A 39 -9.04 -20.61 15.02
CA HIS A 39 -8.78 -22.02 15.34
C HIS A 39 -7.32 -22.47 15.23
N VAL A 40 -6.52 -21.83 14.36
CA VAL A 40 -5.11 -22.16 14.14
C VAL A 40 -4.23 -21.25 14.98
N GLU A 41 -4.52 -19.95 14.98
CA GLU A 41 -3.75 -18.94 15.73
C GLU A 41 -4.27 -18.70 17.15
N ASP A 42 -5.41 -19.30 17.51
CA ASP A 42 -6.05 -19.24 18.85
C ASP A 42 -6.38 -17.81 19.29
N ILE A 43 -6.91 -17.02 18.34
CA ILE A 43 -7.31 -15.65 18.57
C ILE A 43 -8.81 -15.55 18.85
N ASP A 44 -9.17 -15.40 20.13
CA ASP A 44 -10.57 -15.32 20.61
C ASP A 44 -11.39 -14.20 19.94
N ALA A 45 -10.78 -13.06 19.62
CA ALA A 45 -11.47 -11.93 19.02
C ALA A 45 -12.12 -12.30 17.67
N PHE A 46 -11.52 -13.21 16.91
CA PHE A 46 -12.04 -13.66 15.62
C PHE A 46 -13.13 -14.72 15.75
N CYS A 47 -13.11 -15.51 16.83
CA CYS A 47 -14.13 -16.51 17.08
C CYS A 47 -15.52 -15.87 17.26
N GLY A 48 -15.58 -14.62 17.76
CA GLY A 48 -16.83 -13.85 17.86
C GLY A 48 -17.48 -13.51 16.52
N PHE A 49 -16.73 -13.59 15.40
CA PHE A 49 -17.27 -13.35 14.06
C PHE A 49 -17.82 -14.61 13.39
N ILE A 50 -17.76 -15.77 14.05
CA ILE A 50 -18.20 -17.05 13.49
C ILE A 50 -19.50 -17.48 14.18
N GLU A 51 -20.60 -17.50 13.42
CA GLU A 51 -21.85 -18.06 13.89
C GLU A 51 -21.95 -19.54 13.51
N HIS A 52 -22.28 -20.37 14.49
CA HIS A 52 -22.55 -21.79 14.30
C HIS A 52 -24.05 -22.07 14.33
N ARG A 53 -24.49 -23.00 13.49
CA ARG A 53 -25.82 -23.61 13.57
C ARG A 53 -25.83 -24.70 14.64
N ASP A 54 -27.01 -25.07 15.12
CA ASP A 54 -27.24 -26.11 16.15
C ASP A 54 -26.53 -27.46 15.92
N ASN A 55 -26.13 -27.74 14.67
CA ASN A 55 -25.35 -28.93 14.29
C ASN A 55 -23.82 -28.68 14.23
N SER A 56 -23.32 -27.64 14.88
CA SER A 56 -21.90 -27.21 14.89
C SER A 56 -21.32 -26.85 13.52
N THR A 57 -22.17 -26.71 12.49
CA THR A 57 -21.74 -26.23 11.17
C THR A 57 -21.67 -24.71 11.16
N ILE A 58 -20.65 -24.12 10.54
CA ILE A 58 -20.55 -22.66 10.38
C ILE A 58 -21.70 -22.20 9.49
N SER A 59 -22.54 -21.31 10.01
CA SER A 59 -23.69 -20.75 9.29
C SER A 59 -23.39 -19.38 8.66
N LEU A 60 -22.57 -18.57 9.30
CA LEU A 60 -22.30 -17.20 8.86
C LEU A 60 -20.98 -16.68 9.44
N PHE A 61 -20.29 -15.84 8.66
CA PHE A 61 -19.25 -14.94 9.15
C PHE A 61 -19.84 -13.53 9.19
N THR A 62 -19.96 -12.95 10.39
CA THR A 62 -20.77 -11.75 10.64
C THR A 62 -20.06 -10.44 10.31
N ASP A 63 -18.74 -10.41 10.41
CA ASP A 63 -17.92 -9.25 10.04
C ASP A 63 -16.58 -9.72 9.44
N THR A 64 -16.21 -9.09 8.33
CA THR A 64 -14.95 -9.33 7.63
C THR A 64 -14.08 -8.07 7.52
N LEU A 65 -14.55 -6.94 8.07
CA LEU A 65 -13.90 -5.63 7.99
C LEU A 65 -13.54 -5.14 9.39
N PHE A 66 -12.36 -5.51 9.89
CA PHE A 66 -11.92 -5.15 11.23
C PHE A 66 -10.60 -4.37 11.23
N ASN A 67 -10.48 -3.47 12.22
CA ASN A 67 -9.39 -2.51 12.37
C ASN A 67 -8.22 -3.12 13.16
N ILE A 68 -7.52 -4.09 12.56
CA ILE A 68 -6.44 -4.85 13.23
C ILE A 68 -5.31 -5.23 12.27
N GLY A 69 -5.29 -4.63 11.08
CA GLY A 69 -4.16 -4.74 10.16
C GLY A 69 -3.11 -3.67 10.44
N THR A 70 -1.84 -4.05 10.31
CA THR A 70 -0.75 -3.12 10.00
C THR A 70 -0.35 -3.36 8.56
N ILE A 71 -0.26 -2.30 7.77
CA ILE A 71 0.29 -2.36 6.41
C ILE A 71 1.68 -1.77 6.42
N GLU A 72 2.66 -2.59 6.06
CA GLU A 72 4.04 -2.16 5.83
C GLU A 72 4.32 -2.14 4.34
N THR A 73 4.77 -0.99 3.82
CA THR A 73 5.19 -0.88 2.42
C THR A 73 6.47 -0.11 2.25
N THR A 74 7.32 -0.61 1.38
CA THR A 74 8.59 0.03 1.02
C THR A 74 8.68 0.20 -0.49
N GLY A 75 9.35 1.25 -0.93
CA GLY A 75 9.47 1.49 -2.35
C GLY A 75 10.35 2.67 -2.74
N THR A 76 10.26 3.01 -4.01
CA THR A 76 11.08 4.03 -4.65
C THR A 76 10.27 4.77 -5.69
N ASP A 77 10.33 6.09 -5.65
CA ASP A 77 9.77 6.98 -6.67
C ASP A 77 10.91 7.73 -7.37
N ILE A 78 10.89 7.77 -8.69
CA ILE A 78 11.87 8.47 -9.52
C ILE A 78 11.13 9.34 -10.52
N GLY A 79 11.54 10.58 -10.63
CA GLY A 79 11.00 11.54 -11.59
C GLY A 79 12.10 12.22 -12.39
N LEU A 80 11.87 12.39 -13.67
CA LEU A 80 12.73 13.09 -14.61
C LEU A 80 11.87 14.11 -15.35
N SER A 81 12.30 15.37 -15.37
CA SER A 81 11.69 16.41 -16.20
C SER A 81 12.77 17.10 -17.03
N PHE A 82 12.48 17.29 -18.31
CA PHE A 82 13.36 17.94 -19.26
C PHE A 82 12.59 19.06 -19.97
N ASP A 83 13.02 20.29 -19.76
CA ASP A 83 12.51 21.46 -20.46
C ASP A 83 13.48 21.82 -21.60
N ARG A 84 12.96 22.13 -22.78
CA ARG A 84 13.71 22.60 -23.95
C ARG A 84 12.99 23.75 -24.61
N ASN A 85 13.70 24.85 -24.80
CA ASN A 85 13.23 25.96 -25.63
C ASN A 85 13.83 25.87 -27.04
N SER A 86 12.98 25.67 -28.05
CA SER A 86 13.38 25.64 -29.46
C SER A 86 13.03 26.96 -30.15
N PRO A 87 14.00 27.65 -30.80
CA PRO A 87 13.77 28.94 -31.44
C PRO A 87 12.66 28.95 -32.51
N SER A 88 12.43 27.81 -33.17
CA SER A 88 11.44 27.68 -34.26
C SER A 88 10.21 26.85 -33.89
N LEU A 89 10.25 26.09 -32.80
CA LEU A 89 9.19 25.14 -32.43
C LEU A 89 8.53 25.47 -31.08
N GLY A 90 9.03 26.47 -30.34
CA GLY A 90 8.50 26.85 -29.03
C GLY A 90 9.10 26.05 -27.88
N GLN A 91 8.44 26.10 -26.71
CA GLN A 91 8.89 25.44 -25.49
C GLN A 91 8.24 24.06 -25.33
N PHE A 92 9.05 23.05 -25.03
CA PHE A 92 8.64 21.69 -24.76
C PHE A 92 9.09 21.27 -23.37
N THR A 93 8.21 20.57 -22.67
CA THR A 93 8.54 19.90 -21.41
C THR A 93 8.18 18.43 -21.55
N TRP A 94 9.15 17.55 -21.26
CA TRP A 94 8.92 16.12 -21.13
C TRP A 94 9.06 15.74 -19.66
N THR A 95 8.14 14.92 -19.18
CA THR A 95 8.17 14.39 -17.81
C THR A 95 8.01 12.88 -17.86
N PHE A 96 8.84 12.20 -17.08
CA PHE A 96 8.85 10.76 -16.92
C PHE A 96 8.91 10.45 -15.42
N ASP A 97 7.89 9.76 -14.91
CA ASP A 97 7.81 9.36 -13.51
C ASP A 97 7.63 7.83 -13.42
N VAL A 98 8.33 7.22 -12.47
CA VAL A 98 8.34 5.78 -12.22
C VAL A 98 8.20 5.56 -10.71
N THR A 99 7.26 4.69 -10.35
CA THR A 99 7.09 4.19 -8.99
C THR A 99 7.34 2.69 -8.97
N HIS A 100 8.11 2.23 -7.99
CA HIS A 100 8.38 0.82 -7.76
C HIS A 100 8.16 0.48 -6.29
N VAL A 101 7.16 -0.36 -6.02
CA VAL A 101 6.90 -0.96 -4.71
C VAL A 101 7.80 -2.19 -4.58
N ARG A 102 8.59 -2.23 -3.51
CA ARG A 102 9.53 -3.33 -3.21
C ARG A 102 8.91 -4.37 -2.30
N SER A 103 8.28 -3.92 -1.21
CA SER A 103 7.52 -4.79 -0.32
C SER A 103 6.14 -4.20 -0.04
N PHE A 104 5.20 -5.10 0.14
CA PHE A 104 3.87 -4.82 0.61
C PHE A 104 3.46 -6.02 1.46
N GLU A 105 3.35 -5.79 2.77
CA GLU A 105 3.01 -6.82 3.75
C GLU A 105 1.82 -6.34 4.57
N GLU A 106 0.81 -7.20 4.70
CA GLU A 106 -0.33 -7.01 5.57
C GLU A 106 -0.13 -7.92 6.78
N ILE A 107 0.02 -7.33 7.96
CA ILE A 107 0.26 -8.04 9.21
C ILE A 107 -1.00 -7.93 10.06
N LEU A 108 -1.53 -9.08 10.45
CA LEU A 108 -2.61 -9.15 11.41
C LEU A 108 -2.04 -8.95 12.81
N ARG A 109 -2.33 -7.82 13.45
CA ARG A 109 -1.85 -7.51 14.80
C ARG A 109 -2.96 -6.83 15.59
N MET A 110 -3.58 -7.58 16.49
CA MET A 110 -4.51 -6.97 17.44
C MET A 110 -3.73 -6.14 18.45
N LEU A 111 -4.19 -4.90 18.65
CA LEU A 111 -3.69 -3.96 19.65
C LEU A 111 -4.16 -4.33 21.07
#